data_AF-B2KIH4-F1
#
_entry.id   AF-B2KIH4-F1
#
_cell.length_a   1.000
_cell.length_b   1.000
_cell.length_c   1.000
_cell.angle_alpha   90.00
_cell.angle_beta   90.00
_cell.angle_gamma   90.00
#
_symmetry.space_group_name_H-M   'P 1'
#
loop_
_entity.id
_entity.type
_entity.pdbx_description
1 polymer ?
#
loop_
_entity_poly.entity_id
_entity_poly.type
_entity_poly.pdbx_seq_one_letter_code
_entity_poly.pdbx_strand_id
1 'polypeptide(L)'
;MPEYLRKRFGGKRLQIYLSVLSLFICVALRISLDIFSGAIFIKLALGLDLYLAIFILLAITAIYTITGGLASVIYTDTLQTIVMLIGSFILMGFAFAEVGGYESFTEKYMNAIPSIVEGDNLTISSKCYTPQADSFHIFRDPITGDIPWPGMIVGMTIVAAWYWCTDQVIVQRCLSGKDMSHVKAACIMCGYLKLLPMFLMVMPGMISRILYTGKS
;
A
#
# COMPACT_ATOMS: atom_id res chain seq x y z
N MET A 1 19.26 6.00 -9.22
CA MET A 1 18.74 6.54 -10.51
C MET A 1 19.54 7.74 -11.04
N PRO A 2 19.88 8.77 -10.25
CA PRO A 2 20.51 9.98 -10.79
C PRO A 2 21.91 9.77 -11.38
N GLU A 3 22.70 8.87 -10.79
CA GLU A 3 24.02 8.54 -11.33
C GLU A 3 23.93 7.82 -12.69
N TYR A 4 22.92 6.98 -12.89
CA TYR A 4 22.65 6.36 -14.19
C TYR A 4 22.29 7.41 -15.24
N LEU A 5 21.43 8.37 -14.90
CA LEU A 5 21.08 9.49 -15.78
C LEU A 5 22.30 10.34 -16.15
N ARG A 6 23.22 10.57 -15.21
CA ARG A 6 24.51 11.25 -15.46
C ARG A 6 25.33 10.51 -16.52
N LYS A 7 25.49 9.19 -16.37
CA LYS A 7 26.28 8.37 -17.31
C LYS A 7 25.65 8.30 -18.70
N ARG A 8 24.31 8.37 -18.81
CA ARG A 8 23.59 8.24 -20.08
C ARG A 8 23.37 9.56 -20.83
N PHE A 9 22.99 10.63 -20.16
CA PHE A 9 22.60 11.90 -20.79
C PHE A 9 23.65 13.01 -20.64
N GLY A 10 24.66 12.83 -19.78
CA GLY A 10 25.64 13.87 -19.47
C GLY A 10 25.04 15.05 -18.70
N GLY A 11 25.90 15.95 -18.23
CA GLY A 11 25.48 17.19 -17.57
C GLY A 11 25.27 17.09 -16.05
N LYS A 12 26.21 17.68 -15.29
CA LYS A 12 26.19 17.71 -13.81
C LYS A 12 25.02 18.53 -13.24
N ARG A 13 24.57 19.58 -13.94
CA ARG A 13 23.47 20.45 -13.51
C ARG A 13 22.13 19.72 -13.50
N LEU A 14 21.76 19.09 -14.61
CA LEU A 14 20.48 18.37 -14.74
C LEU A 14 20.35 17.23 -13.72
N GLN A 15 21.43 16.49 -13.47
CA GLN A 15 21.46 15.46 -12.44
C GLN A 15 21.17 16.02 -11.04
N ILE A 16 21.83 17.12 -10.65
CA ILE A 16 21.64 17.71 -9.32
C ILE A 16 20.19 18.17 -9.17
N TYR A 17 19.64 18.86 -10.18
CA TYR A 17 18.23 19.27 -10.18
C TYR A 17 17.28 18.08 -10.03
N LEU A 18 17.43 17.03 -10.85
CA LEU A 18 16.57 15.85 -10.77
C LEU A 18 16.74 15.07 -9.45
N SER A 19 17.95 15.00 -8.91
CA SER A 19 18.23 14.34 -7.63
C SER A 19 17.53 15.07 -6.49
N VAL A 20 17.74 16.39 -6.40
CA VAL A 20 17.14 17.24 -5.36
C VAL A 20 15.62 17.20 -5.47
N LEU A 21 15.07 17.34 -6.68
CA LEU A 21 13.63 17.28 -6.90
C LEU A 21 13.05 15.91 -6.48
N SER A 22 13.66 14.81 -6.92
CA SER A 22 13.20 13.46 -6.56
C SER A 22 13.30 13.18 -5.06
N LEU A 23 14.37 13.65 -4.41
CA LEU A 23 14.57 13.50 -2.97
C LEU A 23 13.54 14.31 -2.20
N PHE A 24 13.31 15.56 -2.60
CA PHE A 24 12.29 16.42 -2.01
C PHE A 24 10.90 15.81 -2.13
N ILE A 25 10.50 15.37 -3.33
CA ILE A 25 9.20 14.73 -3.57
C ILE A 25 9.07 13.46 -2.72
N CYS A 26 10.10 12.62 -2.67
CA CYS A 26 10.06 11.37 -1.91
C CYS A 26 9.93 11.64 -0.39
N VAL A 27 10.71 12.58 0.15
CA VAL A 27 10.64 12.93 1.58
C VAL A 27 9.32 13.63 1.91
N ALA A 28 8.95 14.67 1.17
CA ALA A 28 7.81 15.51 1.49
C ALA A 28 6.47 14.79 1.29
N LEU A 29 6.32 13.98 0.22
CA LEU A 29 5.07 13.29 -0.05
C LEU A 29 5.03 11.91 0.59
N ARG A 30 6.02 11.06 0.30
CA ARG A 30 5.93 9.63 0.64
C ARG A 30 6.05 9.40 2.14
N ILE A 31 7.08 9.97 2.78
CA ILE A 31 7.29 9.80 4.22
C ILE A 31 6.13 10.41 5.02
N SER A 32 5.61 11.58 4.59
CA SER A 32 4.45 12.21 5.24
C SER A 32 3.20 11.34 5.18
N LEU A 33 2.91 10.71 4.04
CA LEU A 33 1.78 9.79 3.89
C LEU A 33 1.93 8.55 4.79
N ASP A 34 3.14 7.98 4.85
CA ASP A 34 3.43 6.81 5.68
C ASP A 34 3.29 7.13 7.18
N ILE A 35 3.83 8.27 7.63
CA ILE A 35 3.69 8.74 9.03
C ILE A 35 2.22 8.99 9.37
N PHE A 36 1.48 9.64 8.49
CA PHE A 36 0.07 9.97 8.72
C PHE A 36 -0.77 8.69 8.86
N SER A 37 -0.59 7.73 7.95
CA SER A 37 -1.25 6.43 8.02
C SER A 37 -0.90 5.68 9.32
N GLY A 38 0.39 5.64 9.68
CA GLY A 38 0.85 5.02 10.93
C GLY A 38 0.31 5.71 12.19
N ALA A 39 0.23 7.03 12.20
CA ALA A 39 -0.29 7.80 13.33
C ALA A 39 -1.79 7.57 13.54
N ILE A 40 -2.58 7.50 12.45
CA ILE A 40 -4.01 7.13 12.52
C ILE A 40 -4.17 5.74 13.11
N PHE A 41 -3.36 4.78 12.67
CA PHE A 41 -3.40 3.42 13.20
C PHE A 41 -3.12 3.38 14.71
N ILE A 42 -2.08 4.08 15.18
CA ILE A 42 -1.75 4.18 16.61
C ILE A 42 -2.86 4.85 17.40
N LYS A 43 -3.44 5.95 16.87
CA LYS A 43 -4.58 6.63 17.49
C LYS A 43 -5.78 5.69 17.65
N LEU A 44 -6.11 4.91 16.62
CA LEU A 44 -7.22 3.96 16.66
C LEU A 44 -6.93 2.77 17.61
N ALA A 45 -5.69 2.28 17.64
CA ALA A 45 -5.31 1.11 18.43
C ALA A 45 -5.14 1.42 19.94
N LEU A 46 -4.56 2.58 20.28
CA LEU A 46 -4.19 2.94 21.65
C LEU A 46 -5.04 4.11 22.22
N GLY A 47 -5.89 4.74 21.41
CA GLY A 47 -6.71 5.89 21.82
C GLY A 47 -5.91 7.16 22.11
N LEU A 48 -4.66 7.25 21.61
CA LEU A 48 -3.77 8.38 21.87
C LEU A 48 -4.09 9.60 21.00
N ASP A 49 -3.68 10.79 21.46
CA ASP A 49 -3.70 11.99 20.62
C ASP A 49 -2.83 11.77 19.36
N LEU A 50 -3.31 12.26 18.21
CA LEU A 50 -2.63 12.13 16.93
C LEU A 50 -1.22 12.74 16.97
N TYR A 51 -1.04 13.88 17.62
CA TYR A 51 0.27 14.55 17.71
C TYR A 51 1.25 13.74 18.56
N LEU A 52 0.77 13.13 19.64
CA LEU A 52 1.59 12.25 20.49
C LEU A 52 1.99 10.98 19.73
N ALA A 53 1.05 10.39 18.97
CA ALA A 53 1.31 9.22 18.14
C ALA A 53 2.39 9.50 17.08
N ILE A 54 2.33 10.66 16.41
CA ILE A 54 3.36 11.09 15.43
C ILE A 54 4.72 11.19 16.11
N PHE A 55 4.81 11.84 17.27
CA PHE A 55 6.07 12.02 17.98
C PHE A 55 6.70 10.68 18.38
N ILE A 56 5.91 9.75 18.93
CA ILE A 56 6.37 8.41 19.29
C ILE A 56 6.85 7.64 18.06
N LEU A 57 6.08 7.66 16.97
CA LEU A 57 6.43 6.99 15.72
C LEU A 57 7.76 7.51 15.17
N LEU A 58 7.91 8.83 15.08
CA LEU A 58 9.14 9.48 14.60
C LEU A 58 10.35 9.16 15.49
N ALA A 59 10.18 9.18 16.81
CA ALA A 59 11.25 8.89 17.75
C ALA A 59 11.77 7.45 17.58
N ILE A 60 10.85 6.46 17.54
CA ILE A 60 11.22 5.06 17.33
C ILE A 60 11.88 4.88 15.96
N THR A 61 11.29 5.44 14.90
CA THR A 61 11.84 5.38 13.54
C THR A 61 13.22 6.00 13.42
N ALA A 62 13.46 7.15 14.05
CA ALA A 62 14.78 7.77 14.05
C ALA A 62 15.82 6.91 14.77
N ILE A 63 15.49 6.38 15.95
CA ILE A 63 16.43 5.58 16.77
C ILE A 63 16.91 4.35 16.01
N TYR A 64 16.02 3.53 15.44
CA TYR A 64 16.46 2.32 14.74
C TYR A 64 17.10 2.64 13.38
N THR A 65 16.72 3.74 12.71
CA THR A 65 17.32 4.13 11.43
C THR A 65 18.76 4.64 11.59
N ILE A 66 19.01 5.46 12.62
CA ILE A 66 20.34 6.01 12.91
C ILE A 66 21.31 4.92 13.36
N THR A 67 20.84 3.97 14.18
CA THR A 67 21.70 2.92 14.75
C THR A 67 22.04 1.81 13.76
N GLY A 68 21.14 1.49 12.82
CA GLY A 68 21.27 0.29 11.99
C GLY A 68 21.97 0.46 10.62
N GLY A 69 21.86 1.64 10.00
CA GLY A 69 22.30 1.83 8.60
C GLY A 69 21.52 0.98 7.59
N LEU A 70 21.91 1.04 6.30
CA LEU A 70 21.16 0.43 5.20
C LEU A 70 20.98 -1.10 5.34
N ALA A 71 22.01 -1.81 5.82
CA ALA A 71 21.97 -3.26 5.96
C ALA A 71 20.97 -3.69 7.04
N SER A 72 20.99 -3.05 8.22
CA SER A 72 20.03 -3.34 9.30
C SER A 72 18.60 -3.10 8.85
N VAL A 73 18.35 -2.02 8.10
CA VAL A 73 17.02 -1.71 7.54
C VAL A 73 16.52 -2.82 6.62
N ILE A 74 17.39 -3.44 5.82
CA ILE A 74 16.99 -4.56 4.94
C ILE A 74 16.64 -5.82 5.76
N TYR A 75 17.42 -6.10 6.81
CA TYR A 75 17.14 -7.23 7.70
C TYR A 75 15.82 -7.05 8.46
N THR A 76 15.57 -5.86 9.00
CA THR A 76 14.31 -5.58 9.72
C THR A 76 13.10 -5.60 8.78
N ASP A 77 13.22 -5.09 7.56
CA ASP A 77 12.16 -5.16 6.53
C ASP A 77 11.81 -6.62 6.17
N THR A 78 12.83 -7.49 6.12
CA THR A 78 12.63 -8.93 5.86
C THR A 78 11.87 -9.61 7.00
N LEU A 79 12.27 -9.36 8.26
CA LEU A 79 11.56 -9.88 9.43
C LEU A 79 10.12 -9.36 9.49
N GLN A 80 9.92 -8.06 9.26
CA GLN A 80 8.61 -7.44 9.23
C GLN A 80 7.71 -8.07 8.16
N THR A 81 8.26 -8.34 6.97
CA THR A 81 7.51 -9.01 5.90
C THR A 81 7.00 -10.38 6.33
N ILE A 82 7.83 -11.19 7.01
CA ILE A 82 7.44 -12.52 7.51
C ILE A 82 6.32 -12.40 8.56
N VAL A 83 6.50 -11.50 9.53
CA VAL A 83 5.50 -11.28 10.59
C VAL A 83 4.17 -10.80 10.02
N MET A 84 4.20 -9.83 9.10
CA MET A 84 3.01 -9.31 8.44
C MET A 84 2.33 -10.37 7.57
N LEU A 85 3.10 -11.20 6.87
CA LEU A 85 2.56 -12.28 6.05
C LEU A 85 1.77 -13.28 6.91
N ILE A 86 2.38 -13.79 7.98
CA ILE A 86 1.75 -14.74 8.91
C ILE A 86 0.50 -14.12 9.54
N GLY A 87 0.61 -12.88 10.06
CA GLY A 87 -0.51 -12.16 10.65
C GLY A 87 -1.68 -11.98 9.67
N SER A 88 -1.38 -11.72 8.40
CA SER A 88 -2.41 -11.55 7.37
C SER A 88 -3.10 -12.87 7.02
N PHE A 89 -2.37 -13.99 6.98
CA PHE A 89 -2.99 -15.31 6.79
C PHE A 89 -3.92 -15.69 7.95
N ILE A 90 -3.50 -15.41 9.18
CA ILE A 90 -4.33 -15.64 10.37
C ILE A 90 -5.59 -14.77 10.32
N LEU A 91 -5.43 -13.47 10.07
CA LEU A 91 -6.54 -12.52 9.97
C LEU A 91 -7.54 -12.93 8.89
N MET A 92 -7.03 -13.34 7.72
CA MET A 92 -7.84 -13.84 6.62
C MET A 92 -8.70 -15.04 7.03
N GLY A 93 -8.09 -16.03 7.71
CA GLY A 93 -8.79 -17.21 8.20
C GLY A 93 -9.92 -16.86 9.16
N PHE A 94 -9.65 -15.98 10.14
CA PHE A 94 -10.67 -15.50 11.08
C PHE A 94 -11.77 -14.70 10.39
N ALA A 95 -11.42 -13.82 9.45
CA ALA A 95 -12.38 -13.01 8.70
C ALA A 95 -13.37 -13.89 7.92
N PHE A 96 -12.88 -14.91 7.22
CA PHE A 96 -13.76 -15.83 6.48
C PHE A 96 -14.58 -16.76 7.39
N ALA A 97 -14.04 -17.15 8.55
CA ALA A 97 -14.78 -17.92 9.54
C ALA A 97 -15.98 -17.13 10.10
N GLU A 98 -15.77 -15.85 10.41
CA GLU A 98 -16.82 -14.97 10.96
C GLU A 98 -17.94 -14.68 9.94
N VAL A 99 -17.58 -14.53 8.66
CA VAL A 99 -18.56 -14.24 7.60
C VAL A 99 -19.34 -15.49 7.16
N GLY A 100 -18.83 -16.70 7.43
CA GLY A 100 -19.47 -17.96 7.05
C GLY A 100 -19.05 -18.47 5.67
N GLY A 101 -17.83 -18.17 5.22
CA GLY A 101 -17.29 -18.61 3.94
C GLY A 101 -17.51 -17.65 2.77
N TYR A 102 -17.02 -18.04 1.58
CA TYR A 102 -16.96 -17.18 0.39
C TYR A 102 -18.33 -16.85 -0.23
N GLU A 103 -19.27 -17.79 -0.19
CA GLU A 103 -20.61 -17.59 -0.74
C GLU A 103 -21.39 -16.57 0.10
N SER A 104 -21.41 -16.75 1.42
CA SER A 104 -22.02 -15.79 2.36
C SER A 104 -21.31 -14.44 2.33
N PHE A 105 -20.00 -14.41 2.09
CA PHE A 105 -19.25 -13.17 1.89
C PHE A 105 -19.74 -12.37 0.69
N THR A 106 -19.92 -13.01 -0.46
CA THR A 106 -20.35 -12.33 -1.69
C THR A 106 -21.75 -11.75 -1.54
N GLU A 107 -22.66 -12.51 -0.91
CA GLU A 107 -24.03 -12.08 -0.64
C GLU A 107 -24.08 -10.94 0.39
N LYS A 108 -23.46 -11.13 1.56
CA LYS A 108 -23.46 -10.13 2.64
C LYS A 108 -22.75 -8.84 2.25
N TYR A 109 -21.72 -8.92 1.41
CA TYR A 109 -21.03 -7.73 0.91
C TYR A 109 -21.96 -6.81 0.12
N MET A 110 -22.82 -7.38 -0.74
CA MET A 110 -23.79 -6.58 -1.51
C MET A 110 -24.87 -5.93 -0.64
N ASN A 111 -25.11 -6.49 0.55
CA ASN A 111 -26.06 -5.97 1.52
C ASN A 111 -25.41 -5.10 2.62
N ALA A 112 -24.08 -4.91 2.58
CA ALA A 112 -23.32 -4.17 3.60
C ALA A 112 -23.44 -2.64 3.41
N ILE A 113 -24.59 -2.10 3.82
CA ILE A 113 -24.87 -0.67 3.87
C ILE A 113 -24.59 -0.16 5.29
N PRO A 114 -23.81 0.93 5.47
CA PRO A 114 -23.55 1.48 6.80
C PRO A 114 -24.83 2.02 7.43
N SER A 115 -24.99 1.81 8.74
CA SER A 115 -26.19 2.25 9.48
C SER A 115 -26.20 3.76 9.75
N ILE A 116 -25.04 4.41 9.66
CA ILE A 116 -24.85 5.86 9.85
C ILE A 116 -24.57 6.45 8.47
N VAL A 117 -25.60 6.96 7.82
CA VAL A 117 -25.52 7.60 6.49
C VAL A 117 -25.55 9.14 6.60
N GLU A 118 -25.98 9.65 7.76
CA GLU A 118 -26.06 11.07 8.09
C GLU A 118 -25.14 11.35 9.28
N GLY A 119 -24.10 12.17 9.06
CA GLY A 119 -23.25 12.73 10.09
C GLY A 119 -23.14 14.25 9.88
N ASP A 120 -22.85 14.99 10.96
CA ASP A 120 -22.82 16.46 11.05
C ASP A 120 -22.47 17.16 9.71
N ASN A 121 -23.49 17.74 9.07
CA ASN A 121 -23.40 18.61 7.89
C ASN A 121 -22.74 18.03 6.62
N LEU A 122 -22.65 16.70 6.46
CA LEU A 122 -22.13 16.07 5.23
C LEU A 122 -23.19 15.14 4.61
N THR A 123 -23.85 15.59 3.54
CA THR A 123 -24.68 14.72 2.69
C THR A 123 -23.77 13.83 1.85
N ILE A 124 -23.49 12.62 2.33
CA ILE A 124 -22.71 11.63 1.58
C ILE A 124 -23.59 11.09 0.44
N SER A 125 -23.10 11.18 -0.79
CA SER A 125 -23.83 10.66 -1.96
C SER A 125 -24.08 9.16 -1.82
N SER A 126 -25.27 8.71 -2.25
CA SER A 126 -25.67 7.29 -2.23
C SER A 126 -24.65 6.37 -2.89
N LYS A 127 -23.97 6.87 -3.92
CA LYS A 127 -22.91 6.17 -4.64
C LYS A 127 -21.70 5.78 -3.77
N CYS A 128 -21.42 6.49 -2.68
CA CYS A 128 -20.24 6.26 -1.84
C CYS A 128 -20.43 5.11 -0.83
N TYR A 129 -21.66 4.88 -0.37
CA TYR A 129 -21.94 3.87 0.67
C TYR A 129 -22.64 2.62 0.15
N THR A 130 -23.19 2.62 -1.06
CA THR A 130 -23.74 1.40 -1.68
C THR A 130 -22.63 0.60 -2.38
N PRO A 131 -22.50 -0.70 -2.12
CA PRO A 131 -21.60 -1.56 -2.90
C PRO A 131 -22.06 -1.61 -4.36
N GLN A 132 -21.11 -1.49 -5.28
CA GLN A 132 -21.41 -1.49 -6.72
C GLN A 132 -21.62 -2.92 -7.22
N ALA A 133 -22.50 -3.13 -8.20
CA ALA A 133 -22.76 -4.45 -8.78
C ALA A 133 -21.52 -5.08 -9.44
N ASP A 134 -20.56 -4.26 -9.88
CA ASP A 134 -19.29 -4.67 -10.47
C ASP A 134 -18.14 -4.82 -9.44
N SER A 135 -18.42 -4.80 -8.13
CA SER A 135 -17.38 -4.85 -7.07
C SER A 135 -16.49 -6.11 -7.13
N PHE A 136 -17.00 -7.22 -7.67
CA PHE A 136 -16.25 -8.48 -7.83
C PHE A 136 -15.66 -8.66 -9.24
N HIS A 137 -15.81 -7.67 -10.13
CA HIS A 137 -15.22 -7.70 -11.45
C HIS A 137 -13.88 -6.97 -11.45
N ILE A 138 -12.81 -7.69 -11.80
CA ILE A 138 -11.47 -7.11 -11.92
C ILE A 138 -11.45 -6.04 -13.02
N PHE A 139 -12.08 -6.33 -14.16
CA PHE A 139 -12.23 -5.37 -15.26
C PHE A 139 -13.63 -4.78 -15.23
N ARG A 140 -13.72 -3.51 -14.85
CA ARG A 140 -14.97 -2.74 -14.86
C ARG A 140 -15.31 -2.23 -16.25
N ASP A 141 -16.49 -1.64 -16.41
CA ASP A 141 -16.95 -1.10 -17.68
C ASP A 141 -15.93 -0.12 -18.31
N PRO A 142 -15.64 -0.22 -19.62
CA PRO A 142 -14.63 0.60 -20.30
C PRO A 142 -14.91 2.11 -20.32
N ILE A 143 -16.16 2.54 -20.17
CA ILE A 143 -16.59 3.92 -20.43
C ILE A 143 -17.26 4.55 -19.22
N THR A 144 -18.17 3.82 -18.55
CA THR A 144 -18.97 4.36 -17.44
C THR A 144 -18.49 3.91 -16.06
N GLY A 145 -17.53 2.98 -16.00
CA GLY A 145 -16.94 2.53 -14.75
C GLY A 145 -16.09 3.62 -14.09
N ASP A 146 -16.13 3.72 -12.76
CA ASP A 146 -15.28 4.66 -12.02
C ASP A 146 -13.78 4.39 -12.22
N ILE A 147 -13.44 3.14 -12.56
CA ILE A 147 -12.09 2.68 -12.87
C ILE A 147 -12.13 1.93 -14.20
N PRO A 148 -12.16 2.63 -15.34
CA PRO A 148 -12.34 2.01 -16.64
C PRO A 148 -11.13 1.11 -16.97
N TRP A 149 -11.40 -0.12 -17.41
CA TRP A 149 -10.35 -1.12 -17.61
C TRP A 149 -9.24 -0.70 -18.60
N PRO A 150 -9.50 0.05 -19.70
CA PRO A 150 -8.43 0.45 -20.62
C PRO A 150 -7.47 1.44 -19.95
N GLY A 151 -8.03 2.41 -19.22
CA GLY A 151 -7.27 3.38 -18.44
C GLY A 151 -6.49 2.72 -17.30
N MET A 152 -7.08 1.70 -16.66
CA MET A 152 -6.40 0.90 -15.66
C MET A 152 -5.19 0.18 -16.25
N ILE A 153 -5.35 -0.60 -17.34
CA ILE A 153 -4.23 -1.38 -17.90
C ILE A 153 -3.10 -0.46 -18.35
N VAL A 154 -3.41 0.56 -19.15
CA VAL A 154 -2.40 1.46 -19.72
C VAL A 154 -1.77 2.33 -18.62
N GLY A 155 -2.60 2.99 -17.81
CA GLY A 155 -2.16 3.88 -16.74
C GLY A 155 -1.36 3.15 -15.67
N MET A 156 -1.87 2.02 -15.17
CA MET A 156 -1.19 1.26 -14.12
C MET A 156 0.12 0.64 -14.63
N THR A 157 0.20 0.25 -15.90
CA THR A 157 1.45 -0.30 -16.45
C THR A 157 2.53 0.78 -16.54
N ILE A 158 2.18 2.01 -16.94
CA ILE A 158 3.12 3.14 -16.96
C ILE A 158 3.58 3.47 -15.53
N VAL A 159 2.65 3.58 -14.59
CA VAL A 159 2.97 3.86 -13.18
C VAL A 159 3.81 2.73 -12.56
N ALA A 160 3.48 1.47 -12.86
CA ALA A 160 4.24 0.32 -12.40
C ALA A 160 5.66 0.32 -12.98
N ALA A 161 5.83 0.59 -14.28
CA ALA A 161 7.15 0.70 -14.89
C ALA A 161 7.98 1.82 -14.25
N TRP A 162 7.36 2.97 -13.98
CA TRP A 162 8.03 4.06 -13.25
C TRP A 162 8.43 3.62 -11.84
N TYR A 163 7.51 3.05 -11.07
CA TYR A 163 7.76 2.57 -9.71
C TYR A 163 8.87 1.51 -9.67
N TRP A 164 8.77 0.43 -10.45
CA TRP A 164 9.72 -0.68 -10.37
C TRP A 164 11.08 -0.39 -11.02
N CYS A 165 11.13 0.45 -12.07
CA CYS A 165 12.36 0.67 -12.83
C CYS A 165 13.05 2.01 -12.54
N THR A 166 12.33 3.01 -12.01
CA THR A 166 12.84 4.37 -11.79
C THR A 166 12.97 4.72 -10.31
N ASP A 167 12.17 4.10 -9.43
CA ASP A 167 12.25 4.34 -7.99
C ASP A 167 13.61 3.93 -7.44
N GLN A 168 14.25 4.88 -6.78
CA GLN A 168 15.61 4.71 -6.29
C GLN A 168 15.74 3.63 -5.22
N VAL A 169 14.77 3.51 -4.31
CA VAL A 169 14.85 2.55 -3.20
C VAL A 169 14.77 1.13 -3.74
N ILE A 170 13.88 0.90 -4.71
CA ILE A 170 13.66 -0.42 -5.31
C ILE A 170 14.85 -0.82 -6.17
N VAL A 171 15.30 0.09 -7.05
CA VAL A 171 16.46 -0.17 -7.91
C VAL A 171 17.71 -0.44 -7.08
N GLN A 172 17.91 0.28 -5.97
CA GLN A 172 19.03 0.03 -5.06
C GLN A 172 18.97 -1.37 -4.43
N ARG A 173 17.79 -1.85 -4.01
CA ARG A 173 17.63 -3.21 -3.47
C ARG A 173 18.01 -4.28 -4.50
N CYS A 174 17.63 -4.10 -5.76
CA CYS A 174 18.03 -5.01 -6.84
C CYS A 174 19.55 -4.96 -7.11
N LEU A 175 20.17 -3.78 -7.05
CA LEU A 175 21.62 -3.61 -7.26
C LEU A 175 22.47 -4.16 -6.11
N SER A 176 21.93 -4.23 -4.90
CA SER A 176 22.58 -4.86 -3.74
C SER A 176 22.57 -6.39 -3.78
N GLY A 177 21.97 -7.00 -4.81
CA GLY A 177 21.96 -8.44 -5.00
C GLY A 177 23.34 -9.00 -5.34
N LYS A 178 23.64 -10.19 -4.83
CA LYS A 178 24.97 -10.83 -4.99
C LYS A 178 25.29 -11.16 -6.46
N ASP A 179 24.32 -11.70 -7.20
CA ASP A 179 24.46 -12.08 -8.60
C ASP A 179 23.21 -11.74 -9.41
N MET A 180 23.38 -11.59 -10.72
CA MET A 180 22.27 -11.35 -11.64
C MET A 180 21.23 -12.48 -11.64
N SER A 181 21.65 -13.73 -11.45
CA SER A 181 20.73 -14.87 -11.34
C SER A 181 19.82 -14.74 -10.11
N HIS A 182 20.40 -14.39 -8.96
CA HIS A 182 19.66 -14.16 -7.72
C HIS A 182 18.66 -12.99 -7.87
N VAL A 183 19.06 -11.89 -8.51
CA VAL A 183 18.18 -10.75 -8.74
C VAL A 183 17.00 -11.12 -9.65
N LYS A 184 17.24 -11.86 -10.74
CA LYS A 184 16.17 -12.33 -11.64
C LYS A 184 15.19 -13.26 -10.93
N ALA A 185 15.70 -14.23 -10.17
CA ALA A 185 14.87 -15.13 -9.38
C ALA A 185 14.04 -14.35 -8.35
N ALA A 186 14.64 -13.36 -7.67
CA ALA A 186 13.94 -12.50 -6.72
C ALA A 186 12.84 -11.65 -7.40
N CYS A 187 13.08 -11.14 -8.62
CA CYS A 187 12.05 -10.42 -9.37
C CYS A 187 10.85 -11.32 -9.73
N ILE A 188 11.10 -12.56 -10.17
CA ILE A 188 10.04 -13.53 -10.48
C ILE A 188 9.25 -13.87 -9.21
N MET A 189 9.94 -14.18 -8.11
CA MET A 189 9.32 -14.43 -6.81
C MET A 189 8.50 -13.24 -6.33
N CYS A 190 9.00 -12.01 -6.48
CA CYS A 190 8.28 -10.79 -6.13
C CYS A 190 6.98 -10.66 -6.93
N GLY A 191 7.00 -10.99 -8.23
CA GLY A 191 5.81 -11.03 -9.09
C GLY A 191 4.73 -11.97 -8.55
N TYR A 192 5.10 -13.21 -8.19
CA TYR A 192 4.16 -14.16 -7.59
C TYR A 192 3.62 -13.69 -6.24
N LEU A 193 4.50 -13.18 -5.37
CA LEU A 193 4.09 -12.66 -4.05
C LEU A 193 3.15 -11.45 -4.16
N LYS A 194 3.20 -10.69 -5.25
CA LYS A 194 2.30 -9.55 -5.48
C LYS A 194 0.85 -9.92 -5.75
N LEU A 195 0.56 -11.20 -5.99
CA LEU A 195 -0.82 -11.71 -6.06
C LEU A 195 -1.44 -11.87 -4.66
N LEU A 196 -0.63 -12.06 -3.62
CA LEU A 196 -1.11 -12.33 -2.26
C LEU A 196 -1.91 -11.19 -1.63
N PRO A 197 -1.54 -9.90 -1.75
CA PRO A 197 -2.29 -8.80 -1.14
C PRO A 197 -3.77 -8.72 -1.55
N MET A 198 -4.12 -9.18 -2.76
CA MET A 198 -5.52 -9.27 -3.18
C MET A 198 -6.34 -10.15 -2.23
N PHE A 199 -5.77 -11.28 -1.82
CA PHE A 199 -6.41 -12.14 -0.84
C PHE A 199 -6.18 -11.57 0.56
N LEU A 200 -4.92 -11.43 0.98
CA LEU A 200 -4.55 -11.16 2.37
C LEU A 200 -4.94 -9.78 2.91
N MET A 201 -5.19 -8.79 2.05
CA MET A 201 -5.56 -7.43 2.47
C MET A 201 -6.93 -7.00 1.94
N VAL A 202 -7.20 -7.19 0.64
CA VAL A 202 -8.44 -6.68 0.05
C VAL A 202 -9.66 -7.45 0.56
N MET A 203 -9.63 -8.79 0.60
CA MET A 203 -10.79 -9.56 1.07
C MET A 203 -11.10 -9.32 2.56
N PRO A 204 -10.14 -9.35 3.51
CA PRO A 204 -10.41 -8.96 4.89
C PRO A 204 -10.94 -7.52 5.03
N GLY A 205 -10.45 -6.59 4.20
CA GLY A 205 -10.96 -5.23 4.15
C GLY A 205 -12.40 -5.13 3.63
N MET A 206 -12.81 -6.01 2.72
CA MET A 206 -14.22 -6.11 2.29
C MET A 206 -15.08 -6.75 3.39
N ILE A 207 -14.55 -7.75 4.10
CA ILE A 207 -15.22 -8.43 5.21
C ILE A 207 -15.43 -7.48 6.40
N SER A 208 -14.46 -6.61 6.71
CA SER A 208 -14.61 -5.66 7.82
C SER A 208 -15.81 -4.73 7.61
N ARG A 209 -16.13 -4.37 6.36
CA ARG A 209 -17.34 -3.59 6.02
C ARG A 209 -18.64 -4.34 6.34
N ILE A 210 -18.65 -5.67 6.22
CA ILE A 210 -19.81 -6.51 6.58
C ILE A 210 -19.98 -6.55 8.10
N LEU A 211 -18.88 -6.71 8.84
CA LEU A 211 -18.90 -6.93 10.28
C LEU A 211 -19.08 -5.64 11.10
N TYR A 212 -18.58 -4.50 10.59
CA TYR A 212 -18.54 -3.24 11.32
C TYR A 212 -19.32 -2.12 10.61
N THR A 213 -20.61 -2.34 10.37
CA THR A 213 -21.50 -1.35 9.72
C THR A 213 -21.87 -0.14 10.59
N GLY A 214 -21.54 -0.17 11.89
CA GLY A 214 -21.98 0.84 12.87
C GLY A 214 -20.88 1.45 13.76
N LYS A 215 -19.59 1.23 13.48
CA LYS A 215 -18.49 1.85 14.25
C LYS A 215 -17.57 2.62 13.30
N SER A 216 -17.54 3.94 13.46
CA SER A 216 -16.49 4.83 12.93
C SER A 216 -15.34 4.96 13.93
#